data_AF-A0A0A8ZGB6-F1
#
_entry.id   AF-A0A0A8ZGB6-F1
#
_cell.length_a   1.000
_cell.length_b   1.000
_cell.length_c   1.000
_cell.angle_alpha   90.00
_cell.angle_beta   90.00
_cell.angle_gamma   90.00
#
_symmetry.space_group_name_H-M   'P 1'
#
loop_
_entity.id
_entity.type
_entity.pdbx_description
1 polymer ?
#
loop_
_entity_poly.entity_id
_entity_poly.type
_entity_poly.pdbx_seq_one_letter_code
_entity_poly.pdbx_strand_id
1 'polypeptide(L)'
;MTCINSIGLPTIDKLVYLDGDFGAVPEVVYGDGDGIVHLRTVLALDTVIGGDPNQRYFKSILIPNVTHNGMIADDFALKRVVTEILEANQASS
;
A
#
# COMPACT_ATOMS: atom_id res chain seq x y z
N MET A 1 -14.22 1.57 6.89
CA MET A 1 -12.88 0.96 6.86
C MET A 1 -11.86 2.07 6.68
N THR A 2 -10.82 2.10 7.50
CA THR A 2 -9.63 2.95 7.25
C THR A 2 -8.57 2.08 6.60
N CYS A 3 -8.08 2.48 5.42
CA CYS A 3 -7.02 1.81 4.69
C CYS A 3 -5.77 2.69 4.73
N ILE A 4 -4.66 2.15 5.26
CA ILE A 4 -3.39 2.87 5.40
C ILE A 4 -2.35 2.12 4.59
N ASN A 5 -1.76 2.77 3.59
CA ASN A 5 -0.78 2.16 2.69
C ASN A 5 0.43 3.06 2.55
N SER A 6 1.60 2.46 2.29
CA SER A 6 2.80 3.21 1.98
C SER A 6 2.95 3.43 0.48
N ILE A 7 3.60 4.52 0.09
CA ILE A 7 3.86 4.90 -1.31
C ILE A 7 5.26 5.52 -1.47
N GLY A 8 5.71 5.70 -2.70
CA GLY A 8 6.91 6.48 -3.03
C GLY A 8 8.20 5.65 -3.07
N LEU A 9 8.12 4.32 -2.94
CA LEU A 9 9.28 3.45 -3.01
C LEU A 9 9.32 2.61 -4.30
N PRO A 10 10.51 2.38 -4.88
CA PRO A 10 10.67 1.48 -6.01
C PRO A 10 10.08 0.11 -5.70
N THR A 11 9.08 -0.29 -6.46
CA THR A 11 8.36 -1.55 -6.30
C THR A 11 8.37 -2.30 -7.62
N ILE A 12 8.60 -3.60 -7.62
CA ILE A 12 8.67 -4.39 -8.85
C ILE A 12 7.31 -4.29 -9.57
N ASP A 13 7.31 -3.72 -10.78
CA ASP A 13 6.16 -3.67 -11.70
C ASP A 13 6.20 -4.89 -12.63
N LYS A 14 7.38 -5.21 -13.17
CA LYS A 14 7.57 -6.32 -14.13
C LYS A 14 8.91 -7.01 -13.95
N LEU A 15 8.90 -8.31 -14.23
CA LEU A 15 10.08 -9.12 -14.49
C LEU A 15 10.08 -9.45 -15.99
N VAL A 16 11.12 -9.02 -16.70
CA VAL A 16 11.26 -9.25 -18.13
C VAL A 16 12.27 -10.37 -18.33
N TYR A 17 11.79 -11.47 -18.89
CA TYR A 17 12.59 -12.62 -19.29
C TYR A 17 12.78 -12.62 -20.81
N LEU A 18 13.96 -13.04 -21.26
CA LEU A 18 14.18 -13.34 -22.67
C LEU A 18 13.38 -14.59 -23.05
N ASP A 19 13.02 -14.68 -24.33
CA ASP A 19 12.11 -15.72 -24.83
C ASP A 19 12.59 -17.15 -24.44
N GLY A 20 11.80 -17.82 -23.60
CA GLY A 20 12.05 -19.17 -23.11
C GLY A 20 13.05 -19.32 -21.95
N ASP A 21 13.73 -18.26 -21.52
CA ASP A 21 14.78 -18.34 -20.47
C ASP A 21 14.28 -17.89 -19.09
N PHE A 22 13.33 -18.62 -18.53
CA PHE A 22 12.80 -18.36 -17.19
C PHE A 22 13.75 -18.75 -16.05
N GLY A 23 14.88 -19.40 -16.36
CA GLY A 23 15.91 -19.78 -15.38
C GLY A 23 16.93 -18.68 -15.10
N ALA A 24 17.08 -17.71 -16.02
CA ALA A 24 17.97 -16.58 -15.84
C ALA A 24 17.43 -15.53 -14.85
N VAL A 25 18.34 -14.67 -14.38
CA VAL A 25 17.95 -13.47 -13.62
C VAL A 25 17.22 -12.52 -14.58
N PRO A 26 15.95 -12.15 -14.31
CA PRO A 26 15.21 -11.25 -15.18
C PRO A 26 15.74 -9.81 -15.09
N GLU A 27 15.46 -9.02 -16.12
CA GLU A 27 15.48 -7.57 -15.98
C GLU A 27 14.28 -7.12 -15.14
N VAL A 28 14.53 -6.22 -14.19
CA VAL A 28 13.50 -5.73 -13.27
C VAL A 28 13.09 -4.31 -13.66
N VAL A 29 11.80 -4.13 -13.90
CA VAL A 29 11.20 -2.80 -14.09
C VAL A 29 10.53 -2.39 -12.79
N TYR A 30 10.89 -1.20 -12.30
CA TYR A 30 10.32 -0.65 -11.09
C TYR A 30 9.21 0.37 -11.41
N GLY A 31 8.13 0.28 -10.65
CA GLY A 31 7.11 1.29 -10.51
C GLY A 31 7.08 1.85 -9.09
N ASP A 32 5.95 2.45 -8.73
CA ASP A 32 5.71 3.04 -7.41
C ASP A 32 4.95 2.08 -6.49
N GLY A 33 5.21 2.16 -5.19
CA GLY A 33 4.59 1.35 -4.14
C GLY A 33 5.36 1.45 -2.82
N ASP A 34 5.36 0.35 -2.06
CA ASP A 34 6.01 0.26 -0.75
C ASP A 34 7.25 -0.67 -0.73
N GLY A 35 7.72 -1.07 -1.91
CA GLY A 35 8.78 -2.07 -2.09
C GLY A 35 8.28 -3.50 -2.27
N ILE A 36 6.99 -3.78 -2.01
CA ILE A 36 6.36 -5.09 -2.22
C ILE A 36 5.04 -4.95 -2.98
N VAL A 37 4.14 -4.09 -2.51
CA VAL A 37 2.81 -3.86 -3.07
C VAL A 37 2.83 -2.62 -3.97
N HIS A 38 2.44 -2.81 -5.23
CA HIS A 38 2.42 -1.75 -6.22
C HIS A 38 1.28 -0.75 -5.96
N LEU A 39 1.53 0.55 -6.15
CA LEU A 39 0.58 1.65 -5.91
C LEU A 39 -0.75 1.47 -6.66
N ARG A 40 -0.72 0.92 -7.87
CA ARG A 40 -1.93 0.61 -8.65
C ARG A 40 -2.93 -0.25 -7.86
N THR A 41 -2.46 -1.21 -7.07
CA THR A 41 -3.32 -2.04 -6.20
C THR A 41 -3.95 -1.22 -5.10
N VAL A 42 -3.16 -0.34 -4.47
CA VAL A 42 -3.64 0.58 -3.43
C VAL A 42 -4.73 1.51 -3.97
N LEU A 43 -4.50 2.12 -5.15
CA LEU A 43 -5.49 3.02 -5.77
C LEU A 43 -6.75 2.29 -6.25
N ALA A 44 -6.65 1.00 -6.57
CA ALA A 44 -7.81 0.20 -6.92
C ALA A 44 -8.76 0.01 -5.72
N LEU A 45 -8.24 -0.05 -4.48
CA LEU A 45 -9.08 -0.10 -3.27
C LEU A 45 -9.98 1.13 -3.14
N ASP A 46 -9.47 2.33 -3.43
CA ASP A 46 -10.26 3.57 -3.37
C ASP A 46 -11.46 3.51 -4.31
N THR A 47 -11.28 2.89 -5.49
CA THR A 47 -12.36 2.74 -6.48
C THR A 47 -13.35 1.66 -6.08
N VAL A 48 -12.87 0.48 -5.69
CA VAL A 48 -13.74 -0.69 -5.42
C VAL A 48 -14.45 -0.55 -4.08
N ILE A 49 -13.70 -0.23 -3.01
CA ILE A 49 -14.24 -0.15 -1.65
C ILE A 49 -14.82 1.24 -1.38
N GLY A 50 -14.13 2.30 -1.80
CA GLY A 50 -14.66 3.66 -1.65
C GLY A 50 -15.90 3.93 -2.51
N GLY A 51 -16.08 3.20 -3.61
CA GLY A 51 -17.26 3.28 -4.48
C GLY A 51 -18.40 2.33 -4.11
N ASP A 52 -18.24 1.41 -3.16
CA ASP A 52 -19.29 0.44 -2.79
C ASP A 52 -20.41 1.14 -1.99
N PRO A 53 -21.67 1.14 -2.48
CA PRO A 53 -22.79 1.76 -1.76
C PRO A 53 -23.09 1.10 -0.40
N ASN A 54 -22.65 -0.14 -0.17
CA ASN A 54 -22.79 -0.82 1.12
C ASN A 54 -21.64 -0.47 2.08
N GLN A 55 -20.56 0.13 1.60
CA GLN A 55 -19.46 0.60 2.41
C GLN A 55 -19.76 2.01 2.94
N ARG A 56 -20.54 2.08 4.03
CA ARG A 56 -20.99 3.35 4.64
C ARG A 56 -19.85 4.32 5.04
N TYR A 57 -18.65 3.81 5.26
CA TYR A 57 -17.48 4.60 5.62
C TYR A 57 -16.21 4.04 4.98
N PHE A 58 -15.44 4.87 4.30
CA PHE A 58 -14.12 4.56 3.77
C PHE A 58 -13.19 5.77 3.94
N LYS A 59 -11.99 5.54 4.48
CA LYS A 59 -10.92 6.54 4.61
C LYS A 59 -9.63 5.93 4.08
N SER A 60 -8.98 6.62 3.15
CA SER A 60 -7.71 6.19 2.56
C SER A 60 -6.59 7.13 3.03
N ILE A 61 -5.48 6.55 3.50
CA ILE A 61 -4.31 7.29 4.00
C ILE A 61 -3.08 6.72 3.31
N LEU A 62 -2.33 7.60 2.65
CA LEU A 62 -1.06 7.25 2.01
C LEU A 62 0.10 7.83 2.82
N ILE A 63 1.05 6.98 3.19
CA ILE A 63 2.26 7.37 3.92
C ILE A 63 3.46 7.30 2.96
N PRO A 64 4.12 8.42 2.65
CA PRO A 64 5.25 8.41 1.73
C PRO A 64 6.51 7.81 2.37
N ASN A 65 7.34 7.17 1.55
CA ASN A 65 8.70 6.72 1.88
C ASN A 65 8.79 5.74 3.05
N VAL A 66 7.84 4.81 3.14
CA VAL A 66 7.82 3.74 4.15
C VAL A 66 7.82 2.39 3.44
N THR A 67 8.71 1.49 3.85
CA THR A 67 8.72 0.13 3.29
C THR A 67 7.48 -0.63 3.75
N HIS A 68 7.11 -1.69 3.02
CA HIS A 68 5.98 -2.55 3.39
C HIS A 68 6.05 -2.99 4.88
N ASN A 69 7.22 -3.46 5.31
CA ASN A 69 7.43 -3.87 6.70
C ASN A 69 7.63 -2.67 7.65
N GLY A 70 8.17 -1.56 7.14
CA GLY A 70 8.34 -0.31 7.87
C GLY A 70 7.03 0.27 8.38
N MET A 71 5.90 -0.03 7.72
CA MET A 71 4.56 0.41 8.16
C MET A 71 4.26 0.09 9.64
N ILE A 72 4.75 -1.06 10.12
CA ILE A 72 4.53 -1.54 11.49
C ILE A 72 5.79 -1.52 12.36
N ALA A 73 6.91 -1.03 11.84
CA ALA A 73 8.21 -1.07 12.51
C ALA A 73 8.86 0.30 12.65
N ASP A 74 8.69 1.19 11.67
CA ASP A 74 9.22 2.54 11.71
C ASP A 74 8.39 3.38 12.68
N ASP A 75 9.05 4.05 13.64
CA ASP A 75 8.38 4.76 14.74
C ASP A 75 7.28 5.72 14.26
N PHE A 76 7.57 6.51 13.22
CA PHE A 76 6.61 7.48 12.71
C PHE A 76 5.41 6.83 12.00
N ALA A 77 5.63 5.74 11.27
CA ALA A 77 4.58 5.02 10.55
C ALA A 77 3.69 4.26 11.53
N LEU A 78 4.29 3.56 12.49
CA LEU A 78 3.58 2.87 13.56
C LEU A 78 2.77 3.86 14.40
N LYS A 79 3.34 5.02 14.75
CA LYS A 79 2.62 6.07 15.46
C LYS A 79 1.40 6.55 14.68
N ARG A 80 1.52 6.72 13.36
CA ARG A 80 0.39 7.09 12.50
C ARG A 80 -0.71 6.03 12.52
N VAL A 81 -0.37 4.74 12.41
CA VAL A 81 -1.32 3.64 12.49
C VAL A 81 -2.05 3.63 13.84
N VAL A 82 -1.31 3.74 14.95
CA VAL A 82 -1.89 3.76 16.30
C VAL A 82 -2.81 4.96 16.50
N THR A 83 -2.42 6.14 16.05
CA THR A 83 -3.27 7.34 16.11
C THR A 83 -4.59 7.13 15.38
N GLU A 84 -4.56 6.56 14.17
CA GLU A 84 -5.77 6.31 13.38
C GLU A 84 -6.70 5.28 14.03
N ILE A 85 -6.16 4.26 14.71
CA ILE A 85 -6.96 3.32 15.51
C ILE A 85 -7.65 4.03 16.67
N LEU A 86 -6.92 4.88 17.41
CA LEU A 86 -7.47 5.62 18.55
C LEU A 86 -8.56 6.60 18.12
N GLU A 87 -8.35 7.34 17.04
CA GLU A 87 -9.35 8.27 16.47
C GLU A 87 -10.62 7.53 16.03
N ALA A 88 -10.49 6.40 15.34
CA ALA A 88 -11.63 5.60 14.89
C ALA A 88 -12.46 5.06 16.07
N ASN A 89 -11.80 4.64 17.15
CA ASN A 89 -12.46 4.15 18.36
C ASN A 89 -13.23 5.26 19.10
N GLN A 90 -12.68 6.48 19.15
CA GLN A 90 -13.37 7.63 19.72
C GLN A 90 -14.60 8.04 18.92
N ALA A 91 -14.52 8.02 17.59
CA ALA A 91 -15.66 8.35 16.72
C ALA A 91 -16.81 7.33 16.77
N SER A 92 -16.56 6.14 17.36
CA SER A 92 -17.52 5.05 17.48
C SER A 92 -18.13 4.91 18.88
N SER A 93 -17.70 5.77 19.83
CA SER A 93 -18.20 5.84 21.22
C SER A 93 -19.28 6.91 21.36
#